data_AF-A0A2E3W669-F1
#
_entry.id   AF-A0A2E3W669-F1
#
_cell.length_a   1.000
_cell.length_b   1.000
_cell.length_c   1.000
_cell.angle_alpha   90.00
_cell.angle_beta   90.00
_cell.angle_gamma   90.00
#
_symmetry.space_group_name_H-M   'P 1'
#
loop_
_entity.id
_entity.type
_entity.pdbx_description
1 polymer ?
#
loop_
_entity_poly.entity_id
_entity_poly.type
_entity_poly.pdbx_seq_one_letter_code
_entity_poly.pdbx_strand_id
1 'polypeptide(L)'
;MRLLCAFLAAFIFIGNGANAKNVVFSDLFIFRMNNSVYSLDTLKTYNAYLKDLKCFYPESIVVTAFPDLLTIKKGYFDINAYKEKSSTSEYVRLTQMFITVLKMAKYASSQGVSVSSELPKAMKLSAQKNSCSLRGFDSKGLKEEMADIVLLEVFLRSRFMPKTSQELTKEQTRSVLKNIFSLSESVRSQVDHELFSN
;
A
#
# COMPACT_ATOMS: atom_id res chain seq x y z
N MET A 1 -39.51 -21.90 32.29
CA MET A 1 -39.43 -21.92 30.81
C MET A 1 -39.54 -20.47 30.33
N ARG A 2 -38.45 -19.91 29.77
CA ARG A 2 -38.38 -18.70 28.89
C ARG A 2 -38.81 -17.37 29.56
N LEU A 3 -38.12 -16.23 29.49
CA LEU A 3 -37.02 -15.74 28.67
C LEU A 3 -36.06 -14.91 29.55
N LEU A 4 -34.77 -15.22 29.47
CA LEU A 4 -33.69 -14.24 29.61
C LEU A 4 -33.65 -13.34 28.36
N CYS A 5 -32.97 -12.20 28.49
CA CYS A 5 -32.52 -11.27 27.45
C CYS A 5 -33.44 -10.08 27.19
N ALA A 6 -33.21 -9.00 27.93
CA ALA A 6 -33.40 -7.64 27.42
C ALA A 6 -32.54 -6.65 28.21
N PHE A 7 -31.52 -6.12 27.53
CA PHE A 7 -30.92 -4.81 27.76
C PHE A 7 -30.14 -4.57 29.06
N LEU A 8 -28.95 -5.16 29.12
CA LEU A 8 -27.82 -4.59 29.85
C LEU A 8 -26.62 -4.57 28.91
N ALA A 9 -26.34 -3.38 28.36
CA ALA A 9 -25.03 -2.80 28.15
C ALA A 9 -24.99 -1.93 26.88
N ALA A 10 -25.45 -0.69 27.03
CA ALA A 10 -24.83 0.42 26.35
C ALA A 10 -23.37 0.54 26.84
N PHE A 11 -22.47 -0.29 26.32
CA PHE A 11 -21.04 -0.05 26.41
C PHE A 11 -20.67 0.94 25.32
N ILE A 12 -20.88 2.21 25.64
CA ILE A 12 -20.19 3.33 25.03
C ILE A 12 -18.70 3.11 25.34
N PHE A 13 -17.96 2.53 24.40
CA PHE A 13 -16.51 2.61 24.44
C PHE A 13 -16.10 4.04 24.08
N ILE A 14 -15.99 4.85 25.13
CA ILE A 14 -15.18 6.06 25.17
C ILE A 14 -13.73 5.60 25.02
N GLY A 15 -13.24 5.57 23.78
CA GLY A 15 -11.82 5.41 23.44
C GLY A 15 -11.27 6.75 22.99
N ASN A 16 -10.20 7.22 23.64
CA ASN A 16 -9.53 8.51 23.41
C ASN A 16 -9.45 8.92 21.94
N GLY A 17 -10.26 9.91 21.58
CA GLY A 17 -10.29 10.55 20.27
C GLY A 17 -9.08 11.46 20.05
N ALA A 18 -7.96 10.88 19.65
CA ALA A 18 -6.93 11.62 18.91
C ALA A 18 -7.28 11.54 17.42
N ASN A 19 -7.86 12.62 16.89
CA ASN A 19 -8.00 12.93 15.46
C ASN A 19 -8.53 11.80 14.56
N ALA A 20 -9.77 11.35 14.81
CA ALA A 20 -10.56 10.80 13.72
C ALA A 20 -10.92 11.98 12.79
N LYS A 21 -10.08 12.21 11.76
CA LYS A 21 -10.50 13.02 10.60
C LYS A 21 -11.85 12.45 10.16
N ASN A 22 -12.86 13.31 10.03
CA ASN A 22 -14.19 12.94 9.55
C ASN A 22 -14.06 12.15 8.25
N VAL A 23 -14.12 10.82 8.34
CA VAL A 23 -14.26 9.95 7.18
C VAL A 23 -15.70 10.14 6.75
N VAL A 24 -15.89 10.94 5.70
CA VAL A 24 -17.19 11.05 5.05
C VAL A 24 -17.45 9.66 4.42
N PHE A 25 -18.39 8.92 5.00
CA PHE A 25 -18.85 7.59 4.56
C PHE A 25 -19.62 7.65 3.21
N SER A 26 -19.10 8.38 2.22
CA SER A 26 -19.64 8.41 0.85
C SER A 26 -18.94 7.45 -0.11
N ASP A 27 -17.84 6.81 0.32
CA ASP A 27 -17.10 5.86 -0.51
C ASP A 27 -17.69 4.45 -0.37
N LEU A 28 -18.12 3.85 -1.50
CA LEU A 28 -18.70 2.51 -1.54
C LEU A 28 -17.69 1.36 -1.40
N PHE A 29 -16.40 1.66 -1.46
CA PHE A 29 -15.34 0.70 -1.21
C PHE A 29 -14.47 1.24 -0.09
N ILE A 30 -14.65 0.63 1.08
CA ILE A 30 -13.85 0.88 2.25
C ILE A 30 -13.33 -0.49 2.72
N PHE A 31 -12.04 -0.59 2.97
CA PHE A 31 -11.51 -1.76 3.67
C PHE A 31 -10.64 -1.33 4.82
N ARG A 32 -10.77 -2.06 5.92
CA ARG A 32 -9.98 -1.85 7.12
C ARG A 32 -8.87 -2.87 7.17
N MET A 33 -7.67 -2.41 7.51
CA MET A 33 -6.53 -3.26 7.80
C MET A 33 -5.96 -2.81 9.14
N ASN A 34 -5.99 -3.68 10.14
CA ASN A 34 -5.72 -3.33 11.54
C ASN A 34 -6.58 -2.13 11.99
N ASN A 35 -5.95 -0.99 12.33
CA ASN A 35 -6.62 0.24 12.74
C ASN A 35 -6.65 1.32 11.64
N SER A 36 -6.28 0.98 10.40
CA SER A 36 -6.26 1.90 9.26
C SER A 36 -7.42 1.60 8.31
N VAL A 37 -8.01 2.65 7.76
CA VAL A 37 -9.13 2.60 6.80
C VAL A 37 -8.61 3.06 5.44
N TYR A 38 -8.92 2.29 4.40
CA TYR A 38 -8.49 2.52 3.03
C TYR A 38 -9.70 2.64 2.11
N SER A 39 -9.64 3.52 1.11
CA SER A 39 -10.68 3.65 0.09
C SER A 39 -10.11 3.61 -1.34
N LEU A 40 -10.98 3.73 -2.35
CA LEU A 40 -10.55 3.80 -3.76
C LEU A 40 -9.60 4.97 -4.02
N ASP A 41 -9.80 6.10 -3.35
CA ASP A 41 -8.91 7.25 -3.47
C ASP A 41 -7.52 6.98 -2.87
N THR A 42 -7.44 6.14 -1.82
CA THR A 42 -6.15 5.65 -1.33
C THR A 42 -5.46 4.81 -2.41
N LEU A 43 -6.16 3.86 -3.03
CA LEU A 43 -5.59 3.02 -4.10
C LEU A 43 -5.12 3.85 -5.31
N LYS A 44 -5.90 4.87 -5.68
CA LYS A 44 -5.57 5.83 -6.73
C LYS A 44 -4.30 6.62 -6.39
N THR A 45 -4.13 7.01 -5.13
CA THR A 45 -2.93 7.69 -4.64
C THR A 45 -1.72 6.77 -4.71
N TYR A 46 -1.84 5.52 -4.26
CA TYR A 46 -0.77 4.51 -4.41
C TYR A 46 -0.40 4.27 -5.88
N ASN A 47 -1.39 4.14 -6.78
CA ASN A 47 -1.14 4.01 -8.22
C ASN A 47 -0.31 5.17 -8.78
N ALA A 48 -0.67 6.39 -8.40
CA ALA A 48 0.03 7.60 -8.80
C ALA A 48 1.47 7.61 -8.26
N TYR A 49 1.67 7.25 -7.00
CA TYR A 49 2.99 7.25 -6.37
C TYR A 49 3.89 6.11 -6.86
N LEU A 50 3.35 4.93 -7.16
CA LEU A 50 4.12 3.85 -7.81
C LEU A 50 4.61 4.27 -9.20
N LYS A 51 3.80 5.01 -9.96
CA LYS A 51 4.20 5.58 -11.26
C LYS A 51 5.32 6.61 -11.10
N ASP A 52 5.23 7.47 -10.09
CA ASP A 52 6.31 8.44 -9.82
C ASP A 52 7.59 7.74 -9.38
N LEU A 53 7.48 6.77 -8.48
CA LEU A 53 8.60 5.97 -8.02
C LEU A 53 9.31 5.31 -9.20
N LYS A 54 8.56 4.71 -10.14
CA LYS A 54 9.16 4.14 -11.36
C LYS A 54 9.90 5.20 -12.19
N CYS A 55 9.40 6.43 -12.23
CA CYS A 55 9.99 7.51 -12.99
C CYS A 55 11.34 7.97 -12.38
N PHE A 56 11.38 8.22 -11.07
CA PHE A 56 12.58 8.75 -10.43
C PHE A 56 13.51 7.68 -9.82
N TYR A 57 13.05 6.42 -9.77
CA TYR A 57 13.79 5.25 -9.32
C TYR A 57 13.43 4.01 -10.17
N PRO A 58 13.89 3.93 -11.42
CA PRO A 58 13.51 2.88 -12.38
C PRO A 58 13.79 1.44 -11.93
N GLU A 59 14.76 1.24 -11.07
CA GLU A 59 15.23 -0.02 -10.51
C GLU A 59 14.48 -0.44 -9.23
N SER A 60 13.37 0.22 -8.89
CA SER A 60 12.52 -0.13 -7.75
C SER A 60 12.11 -1.61 -7.79
N ILE A 61 12.40 -2.32 -6.71
CA ILE A 61 12.01 -3.71 -6.52
C ILE A 61 10.50 -3.84 -6.30
N VAL A 62 9.88 -2.86 -5.62
CA VAL A 62 8.42 -2.82 -5.41
C VAL A 62 7.71 -2.71 -6.74
N VAL A 63 8.14 -1.78 -7.59
CA VAL A 63 7.54 -1.61 -8.92
C VAL A 63 7.77 -2.84 -9.79
N THR A 64 8.96 -3.44 -9.71
CA THR A 64 9.29 -4.66 -10.46
C THR A 64 8.46 -5.86 -10.01
N ALA A 65 8.13 -5.96 -8.71
CA ALA A 65 7.31 -7.02 -8.16
C ALA A 65 5.81 -6.87 -8.48
N PHE A 66 5.32 -5.64 -8.64
CA PHE A 66 3.91 -5.35 -8.87
C PHE A 66 3.67 -4.48 -10.13
N PRO A 67 4.11 -4.91 -11.33
CA PRO A 67 4.10 -4.09 -12.54
C PRO A 67 2.69 -3.75 -13.03
N ASP A 68 1.71 -4.64 -12.78
CA ASP A 68 0.31 -4.43 -13.18
C ASP A 68 -0.32 -3.22 -12.47
N LEU A 69 0.19 -2.87 -11.29
CA LEU A 69 -0.26 -1.67 -10.58
C LEU A 69 0.15 -0.38 -11.32
N LEU A 70 1.01 -0.43 -12.34
CA LEU A 70 1.35 0.73 -13.17
C LEU A 70 0.39 0.92 -14.35
N THR A 71 -0.22 -0.15 -14.85
CA THR A 71 -1.00 -0.13 -16.10
C THR A 71 -2.51 0.03 -15.86
N ILE A 72 -2.92 0.18 -14.59
CA ILE A 72 -4.33 0.38 -14.20
C ILE A 72 -4.92 1.59 -14.92
N LYS A 73 -6.05 1.35 -15.60
CA LYS A 73 -6.84 2.37 -16.30
C LYS A 73 -7.51 3.30 -15.29
N LYS A 74 -7.64 4.58 -15.66
CA LYS A 74 -8.27 5.62 -14.81
C LYS A 74 -9.66 5.21 -14.28
N GLY A 75 -10.43 4.50 -15.09
CA GLY A 75 -11.78 4.03 -14.73
C GLY A 75 -11.84 2.99 -13.60
N TYR A 76 -10.73 2.33 -13.23
CA TYR A 76 -10.71 1.40 -12.10
C TYR A 76 -11.01 2.12 -10.76
N PHE A 77 -10.55 3.36 -10.62
CA PHE A 77 -10.74 4.18 -9.42
C PHE A 77 -12.03 5.00 -9.45
N ASP A 78 -12.92 4.75 -10.41
CA ASP A 78 -14.23 5.39 -10.49
C ASP A 78 -15.26 4.63 -9.66
N ILE A 79 -16.05 5.35 -8.86
CA ILE A 79 -17.01 4.75 -7.93
C ILE A 79 -18.16 4.05 -8.64
N ASN A 80 -18.58 4.53 -9.82
CA ASN A 80 -19.64 3.88 -10.60
C ASN A 80 -19.10 2.62 -11.26
N ALA A 81 -17.88 2.68 -11.80
CA ALA A 81 -17.21 1.49 -12.32
C ALA A 81 -16.99 0.43 -11.24
N TYR A 82 -16.69 0.83 -10.00
CA TYR A 82 -16.60 -0.09 -8.86
C TYR A 82 -17.93 -0.83 -8.62
N LYS A 83 -19.05 -0.11 -8.57
CA LYS A 83 -20.38 -0.74 -8.37
C LYS A 83 -20.69 -1.80 -9.42
N GLU A 84 -20.30 -1.55 -10.67
CA GLU A 84 -20.60 -2.44 -11.79
C GLU A 84 -19.60 -3.59 -11.95
N LYS A 85 -18.32 -3.37 -11.61
CA LYS A 85 -17.21 -4.25 -12.00
C LYS A 85 -16.43 -4.84 -10.83
N SER A 86 -16.77 -4.52 -9.58
CA SER A 86 -16.04 -4.99 -8.39
C SER A 86 -15.96 -6.51 -8.28
N SER A 87 -16.94 -7.23 -8.82
CA SER A 87 -16.98 -8.70 -8.87
C SER A 87 -16.21 -9.33 -10.03
N THR A 88 -15.71 -8.52 -10.98
CA THR A 88 -14.93 -9.04 -12.11
C THR A 88 -13.57 -9.56 -11.66
N SER A 89 -13.08 -10.62 -12.29
CA SER A 89 -11.82 -11.26 -11.93
C SER A 89 -10.62 -10.30 -12.00
N GLU A 90 -10.60 -9.39 -12.98
CA GLU A 90 -9.58 -8.35 -13.09
C GLU A 90 -9.64 -7.38 -11.90
N TYR A 91 -10.83 -6.91 -11.53
CA TYR A 91 -11.00 -5.96 -10.44
C TYR A 91 -10.58 -6.57 -9.10
N VAL A 92 -11.04 -7.80 -8.82
CA VAL A 92 -10.67 -8.55 -7.61
C VAL A 92 -9.15 -8.75 -7.56
N ARG A 93 -8.53 -9.17 -8.67
CA ARG A 93 -7.09 -9.40 -8.75
C ARG A 93 -6.28 -8.13 -8.47
N LEU A 94 -6.60 -7.00 -9.10
CA LEU A 94 -5.92 -5.73 -8.87
C LEU A 94 -6.11 -5.22 -7.44
N THR A 95 -7.31 -5.38 -6.89
CA THR A 95 -7.61 -5.01 -5.50
C THR A 95 -6.77 -5.84 -4.52
N GLN A 96 -6.69 -7.15 -4.74
CA GLN A 96 -5.86 -8.03 -3.93
C GLN A 96 -4.37 -7.68 -4.05
N MET A 97 -3.87 -7.27 -5.23
CA MET A 97 -2.49 -6.80 -5.38
C MET A 97 -2.22 -5.53 -4.55
N PHE A 98 -3.15 -4.56 -4.53
CA PHE A 98 -3.02 -3.39 -3.66
C PHE A 98 -3.01 -3.78 -2.18
N ILE A 99 -3.94 -4.63 -1.76
CA ILE A 99 -4.01 -5.14 -0.38
C ILE A 99 -2.69 -5.81 -0.01
N THR A 100 -2.10 -6.61 -0.90
CA THR A 100 -0.81 -7.24 -0.67
C THR A 100 0.29 -6.20 -0.46
N VAL A 101 0.40 -5.17 -1.32
CA VAL A 101 1.40 -4.10 -1.14
C VAL A 101 1.23 -3.40 0.21
N LEU A 102 -0.01 -3.09 0.59
CA LEU A 102 -0.32 -2.43 1.87
C LEU A 102 0.03 -3.30 3.08
N LYS A 103 -0.35 -4.59 3.05
CA LYS A 103 0.01 -5.54 4.11
C LYS A 103 1.52 -5.67 4.24
N MET A 104 2.24 -5.74 3.12
CA MET A 104 3.69 -5.80 3.11
C MET A 104 4.33 -4.53 3.66
N ALA A 105 3.80 -3.35 3.35
CA ALA A 105 4.29 -2.08 3.92
C ALA A 105 4.07 -2.04 5.44
N LYS A 106 2.91 -2.48 5.94
CA LYS A 106 2.65 -2.60 7.39
C LYS A 106 3.58 -3.60 8.06
N TYR A 107 3.81 -4.75 7.42
CA TYR A 107 4.79 -5.72 7.91
C TYR A 107 6.20 -5.13 7.94
N ALA A 108 6.64 -4.43 6.89
CA ALA A 108 7.94 -3.76 6.87
C ALA A 108 8.11 -2.77 8.02
N SER A 109 7.05 -2.01 8.34
CA SER A 109 7.03 -1.10 9.49
C SER A 109 7.19 -1.83 10.83
N SER A 110 6.61 -3.04 10.98
CA SER A 110 6.77 -3.83 12.21
C SER A 110 8.15 -4.48 12.37
N GLN A 111 8.92 -4.59 11.29
CA GLN A 111 10.28 -5.14 11.32
C GLN A 111 11.35 -4.13 11.79
N GLY A 112 10.96 -2.90 12.17
CA GLY A 112 11.89 -1.89 12.66
C GLY A 112 12.84 -1.34 11.60
N VAL A 113 12.49 -1.47 10.31
CA VAL A 113 13.23 -0.83 9.23
C VAL A 113 13.02 0.69 9.28
N SER A 114 14.11 1.44 9.21
CA SER A 114 14.08 2.91 9.16
C SER A 114 14.49 3.42 7.78
N VAL A 115 13.77 4.42 7.29
CA VAL A 115 14.18 5.22 6.13
C VAL A 115 15.15 6.31 6.61
N SER A 116 16.33 6.41 6.00
CA SER A 116 17.29 7.46 6.36
C SER A 116 16.75 8.85 6.02
N SER A 117 17.19 9.87 6.76
CA SER A 117 16.68 11.24 6.58
C SER A 117 17.09 11.87 5.24
N GLU A 118 18.13 11.33 4.62
CA GLU A 118 18.73 11.76 3.36
C GLU A 118 18.00 11.16 2.15
N LEU A 119 17.41 9.98 2.30
CA LEU A 119 16.78 9.26 1.20
C LEU A 119 15.63 10.06 0.55
N PRO A 120 14.68 10.66 1.31
CA PRO A 120 13.66 11.53 0.73
C PRO A 120 14.23 12.70 -0.08
N LYS A 121 15.34 13.30 0.38
CA LYS A 121 16.01 14.41 -0.31
C LYS A 121 16.63 13.94 -1.62
N ALA A 122 17.32 12.80 -1.59
CA ALA A 122 17.92 12.20 -2.78
C ALA A 122 16.85 11.80 -3.82
N MET A 123 15.74 11.21 -3.39
CA MET A 123 14.61 10.87 -4.27
C MET A 123 13.98 12.10 -4.89
N LYS A 124 13.80 13.19 -4.12
CA LYS A 124 13.27 14.46 -4.64
C LYS A 124 14.19 15.08 -5.70
N LEU A 125 15.51 15.05 -5.46
CA LEU A 125 16.50 15.52 -6.43
C LEU A 125 16.48 14.66 -7.70
N SER A 126 16.39 13.33 -7.57
CA SER A 126 16.23 12.42 -8.71
C SER A 126 14.97 12.73 -9.51
N ALA A 127 13.84 12.96 -8.83
CA ALA A 127 12.58 13.31 -9.47
C ALA A 127 12.65 14.63 -10.23
N GLN A 128 13.32 15.66 -9.66
CA GLN A 128 13.56 16.92 -10.35
C GLN A 128 14.46 16.75 -11.57
N LYS A 129 15.55 15.99 -11.44
CA LYS A 129 16.51 15.72 -12.54
C LYS A 129 15.85 14.99 -13.70
N ASN A 130 14.94 14.06 -13.41
CA ASN A 130 14.26 13.23 -14.40
C ASN A 130 12.92 13.82 -14.87
N SER A 131 12.59 15.07 -14.49
CA SER A 131 11.31 15.73 -14.81
C SER A 131 10.08 14.91 -14.41
N CYS A 132 10.17 14.18 -13.30
CA CYS A 132 9.09 13.38 -12.73
C CYS A 132 8.16 14.25 -11.87
N SER A 133 6.93 13.78 -11.66
CA SER A 133 5.99 14.44 -10.76
C SER A 133 6.50 14.45 -9.32
N LEU A 134 6.32 15.58 -8.62
CA LEU A 134 6.68 15.75 -7.22
C LEU A 134 5.50 15.54 -6.26
N ARG A 135 4.37 14.98 -6.73
CA ARG A 135 3.13 14.85 -5.96
C ARG A 135 3.24 14.01 -4.69
N GLY A 136 4.21 13.07 -4.62
CA GLY A 136 4.53 12.25 -3.45
C GLY A 136 5.40 12.93 -2.40
N PHE A 137 5.81 14.18 -2.65
CA PHE A 137 6.63 14.98 -1.74
C PHE A 137 5.84 16.18 -1.21
N ASP A 138 6.21 16.64 -0.02
CA ASP A 138 5.77 17.92 0.54
C ASP A 138 6.97 18.72 1.09
N SER A 139 6.71 19.72 1.94
CA SER A 139 7.76 20.51 2.59
C SER A 139 8.49 19.76 3.70
N LYS A 140 7.89 18.71 4.26
CA LYS A 140 8.41 17.89 5.36
C LYS A 140 9.12 16.62 4.89
N GLY A 141 8.90 16.19 3.64
CA GLY A 141 9.56 15.03 3.06
C GLY A 141 8.64 14.25 2.13
N LEU A 142 8.56 12.94 2.35
CA LEU A 142 7.60 12.07 1.66
C LEU A 142 6.23 12.21 2.32
N LYS A 143 5.18 12.26 1.51
CA LYS A 143 3.80 12.07 2.00
C LYS A 143 3.61 10.64 2.48
N GLU A 144 2.61 10.42 3.34
CA GLU A 144 2.39 9.14 4.04
C GLU A 144 2.38 7.92 3.10
N GLU A 145 1.58 7.92 2.05
CA GLU A 145 1.49 6.78 1.13
C GLU A 145 2.78 6.56 0.34
N MET A 146 3.51 7.64 0.02
CA MET A 146 4.83 7.51 -0.62
C MET A 146 5.86 6.98 0.38
N ALA A 147 5.81 7.42 1.64
CA ALA A 147 6.68 6.93 2.70
C ALA A 147 6.48 5.42 2.93
N ASP A 148 5.24 4.93 2.90
CA ASP A 148 4.93 3.51 2.98
C ASP A 148 5.53 2.70 1.83
N ILE A 149 5.44 3.21 0.60
CA ILE A 149 6.05 2.56 -0.58
C ILE A 149 7.58 2.54 -0.45
N VAL A 150 8.20 3.65 -0.04
CA VAL A 150 9.65 3.76 0.12
C VAL A 150 10.15 2.87 1.26
N LEU A 151 9.43 2.79 2.37
CA LEU A 151 9.74 1.90 3.47
C LEU A 151 9.73 0.44 3.01
N LEU A 152 8.71 0.05 2.23
CA LEU A 152 8.63 -1.28 1.64
C LEU A 152 9.81 -1.54 0.70
N GLU A 153 10.18 -0.58 -0.15
CA GLU A 153 11.36 -0.68 -1.02
C GLU A 153 12.62 -0.92 -0.18
N VAL A 154 12.89 -0.11 0.83
CA VAL A 154 14.06 -0.26 1.71
C VAL A 154 14.07 -1.63 2.39
N PHE A 155 12.93 -2.08 2.92
CA PHE A 155 12.81 -3.39 3.54
C PHE A 155 13.11 -4.54 2.55
N LEU A 156 12.46 -4.54 1.38
CA LEU A 156 12.67 -5.59 0.38
C LEU A 156 14.10 -5.61 -0.14
N ARG A 157 14.71 -4.45 -0.35
CA ARG A 157 16.13 -4.36 -0.71
C ARG A 157 17.01 -4.90 0.40
N SER A 158 16.80 -4.50 1.65
CA SER A 158 17.60 -4.97 2.78
C SER A 158 17.55 -6.49 2.97
N ARG A 159 16.42 -7.12 2.61
CA ARG A 159 16.20 -8.56 2.79
C ARG A 159 16.64 -9.41 1.62
N PHE A 160 16.44 -8.92 0.39
CA PHE A 160 16.56 -9.76 -0.82
C PHE A 160 17.62 -9.28 -1.81
N MET A 161 18.07 -8.02 -1.72
CA MET A 161 19.13 -7.54 -2.59
C MET A 161 20.52 -7.89 -2.01
N PRO A 162 21.49 -8.27 -2.85
CA PRO A 162 22.86 -8.36 -2.43
C PRO A 162 23.35 -6.99 -1.94
N LYS A 163 24.28 -6.99 -0.98
CA LYS A 163 24.90 -5.76 -0.44
C LYS A 163 25.80 -5.06 -1.46
N THR A 164 26.09 -5.72 -2.58
CA THR A 164 26.84 -5.14 -3.69
C THR A 164 25.93 -4.24 -4.52
N SER A 165 26.44 -3.10 -4.97
CA SER A 165 25.74 -2.18 -5.86
C SER A 165 25.59 -2.70 -7.30
N GLN A 166 25.69 -4.02 -7.50
CA GLN A 166 25.65 -4.65 -8.80
C GLN A 166 24.19 -4.83 -9.25
N GLU A 167 23.93 -4.57 -10.53
CA GLU A 167 22.65 -4.92 -11.14
C GLU A 167 22.41 -6.43 -11.08
N LEU A 168 21.18 -6.81 -10.76
CA LEU A 168 20.80 -8.22 -10.73
C LEU A 168 20.76 -8.82 -12.13
N THR A 169 21.26 -10.04 -12.28
CA THR A 169 20.97 -10.83 -13.49
C THR A 169 19.47 -11.16 -13.57
N LYS A 170 19.04 -11.65 -14.74
CA LYS A 170 17.66 -12.12 -14.93
C LYS A 170 17.31 -13.26 -13.97
N GLU A 171 18.22 -14.22 -13.74
CA GLU A 171 17.98 -15.31 -12.78
C GLU A 171 17.87 -14.78 -11.35
N GLN A 172 18.77 -13.88 -10.96
CA GLN A 172 18.74 -13.27 -9.62
C GLN A 172 17.45 -12.49 -9.40
N THR A 173 17.02 -11.70 -10.39
CA THR A 173 15.75 -10.98 -10.36
C THR A 173 14.58 -11.93 -10.15
N ARG A 174 14.51 -13.04 -10.91
CA ARG A 174 13.45 -14.04 -10.73
C ARG A 174 13.45 -14.68 -9.34
N SER A 175 14.63 -15.01 -8.82
CA SER A 175 14.78 -15.58 -7.48
C SER A 175 14.30 -14.61 -6.40
N VAL A 176 14.71 -13.35 -6.51
CA VAL A 176 14.27 -12.27 -5.63
C VAL A 176 12.76 -12.10 -5.67
N LEU A 177 12.16 -12.02 -6.85
CA LEU A 177 10.70 -11.91 -7.00
C LEU A 177 9.96 -13.12 -6.40
N LYS A 178 10.46 -14.34 -6.61
CA LYS A 178 9.89 -15.55 -5.99
C LYS A 178 9.90 -15.47 -4.46
N ASN A 179 10.97 -14.95 -3.87
CA ASN A 179 11.10 -14.78 -2.42
C ASN A 179 10.17 -13.68 -1.90
N ILE A 180 10.00 -12.58 -2.65
CA ILE A 180 9.03 -11.52 -2.34
C ILE A 180 7.61 -12.10 -2.35
N PHE A 181 7.23 -12.88 -3.35
CA PHE A 181 5.90 -13.50 -3.42
C PHE A 181 5.68 -14.51 -2.30
N SER A 182 6.68 -15.35 -1.99
CA SER A 182 6.63 -16.27 -0.86
C SER A 182 6.43 -15.52 0.47
N LEU A 183 7.13 -14.40 0.68
CA LEU A 183 6.92 -13.54 1.84
C LEU A 183 5.52 -12.94 1.85
N SER A 184 5.03 -12.46 0.70
CA SER A 184 3.72 -11.83 0.59
C SER A 184 2.58 -12.79 0.99
N GLU A 185 2.69 -14.07 0.63
CA GLU A 185 1.73 -15.11 1.06
C GLU A 185 1.80 -15.36 2.56
N SER A 186 3.00 -15.35 3.14
CA SER A 186 3.17 -15.48 4.59
C SER A 186 2.64 -14.26 5.35
N VAL A 187 2.81 -13.05 4.82
CA VAL A 187 2.27 -11.81 5.43
C VAL A 187 0.75 -11.76 5.30
N ARG A 188 0.19 -12.31 4.21
CA ARG A 188 -1.26 -12.32 3.96
C ARG A 188 -2.05 -12.96 5.10
N SER A 189 -1.50 -14.01 5.72
CA SER A 189 -2.11 -14.70 6.87
C SER A 189 -1.83 -14.05 8.23
N GLN A 190 -0.89 -13.09 8.30
CA GLN A 190 -0.50 -12.41 9.53
C GLN A 190 -1.15 -11.03 9.71
N VAL A 191 -1.60 -10.42 8.60
CA VAL A 191 -2.27 -9.11 8.62
C VAL A 191 -3.70 -9.29 8.15
N ASP A 192 -4.63 -9.21 9.09
CA ASP A 192 -6.06 -9.31 8.77
C ASP A 192 -6.57 -8.05 8.08
N HIS A 193 -7.58 -8.24 7.24
CA HIS A 193 -8.30 -7.13 6.61
C HIS A 193 -9.78 -7.48 6.50
N GLU A 194 -10.62 -6.47 6.67
CA GLU A 194 -12.06 -6.55 6.51
C GLU A 194 -12.46 -5.66 5.34
N LEU A 195 -13.14 -6.25 4.36
CA LEU A 195 -13.72 -5.55 3.23
C LEU A 195 -15.17 -5.19 3.59
N PHE A 196 -15.50 -3.90 3.60
CA PHE A 196 -16.88 -3.45 3.73
C PHE A 196 -17.45 -3.30 2.33
N SER A 197 -18.32 -4.24 1.95
CA SER A 197 -19.19 -4.14 0.78
C SER A 197 -20.64 -4.06 1.25
N ASN A 198 -21.45 -3.20 0.61
CA ASN A 198 -22.90 -3.22 0.77
C ASN A 198 -23.50 -4.51 0.20
#